data_AF-A0A4Y2HQZ5-F1
#
_entry.id   AF-A0A4Y2HQZ5-F1
#
_cell.length_a   1.000
_cell.length_b   1.000
_cell.length_c   1.000
_cell.angle_alpha   90.00
_cell.angle_beta   90.00
_cell.angle_gamma   90.00
#
_symmetry.space_group_name_H-M   'P 1'
#
loop_
_entity.id
_entity.type
_entity.pdbx_description
1 polymer ?
#
loop_
_entity_poly.entity_id
_entity_poly.type
_entity_poly.pdbx_seq_one_letter_code
_entity_poly.pdbx_strand_id
1 'polypeptide(L)' 'MEARLESVQTSDIERLKLSKVRKKTHYDSVATDHHFKKGDLVWVCNPKQRRGLSPKPRQKCEGPYTVVKKLNDVVY' A
#
# COMPACT_ATOMS: atom_id res chain seq x y z
N MET A 1 -40.72 4.11 16.71
CA MET A 1 -39.33 4.13 17.22
C MET A 1 -38.39 3.28 16.37
N GLU A 2 -38.88 2.15 15.86
CA GLU A 2 -38.11 1.17 15.05
C GLU A 2 -37.56 1.74 13.73
N ALA A 3 -38.35 2.55 13.00
CA ALA A 3 -37.91 3.16 11.74
C ALA A 3 -36.63 4.02 11.85
N ARG A 4 -36.37 4.63 13.01
CA ARG A 4 -35.13 5.37 13.23
C ARG A 4 -33.93 4.44 13.37
N LEU A 5 -34.13 3.28 14.01
CA LEU A 5 -33.08 2.31 14.25
C LEU A 5 -32.65 1.64 12.94
N GLU A 6 -33.61 1.29 12.09
CA GLU A 6 -33.35 0.74 10.75
C GLU A 6 -32.62 1.75 9.85
N SER A 7 -33.01 3.03 9.90
CA SER A 7 -32.34 4.10 9.13
C SER A 7 -30.89 4.34 9.58
N VAL A 8 -30.60 4.16 10.88
CA VAL A 8 -29.24 4.28 11.40
C VAL A 8 -28.40 3.09 10.92
N GLN A 9 -28.94 1.87 11.00
CA GLN A 9 -28.24 0.66 10.54
C GLN A 9 -27.88 0.72 9.05
N THR A 10 -28.81 1.15 8.19
CA THR A 10 -28.53 1.30 6.75
C THR A 10 -27.47 2.37 6.51
N SER A 11 -27.51 3.47 7.26
CA SER A 11 -26.51 4.55 7.16
C SER A 11 -25.09 4.10 7.55
N ASP A 12 -24.97 3.25 8.57
CA ASP A 12 -23.67 2.72 9.01
C ASP A 12 -23.07 1.76 7.96
N ILE A 13 -23.92 0.93 7.33
CA ILE A 13 -23.51 0.04 6.25
C ILE A 13 -23.03 0.84 5.03
N GLU A 14 -23.75 1.90 4.65
CA GLU A 14 -23.36 2.78 3.54
C GLU A 14 -22.03 3.50 3.82
N ARG A 15 -21.85 4.02 5.04
CA ARG A 15 -20.58 4.63 5.46
C ARG A 15 -19.43 3.64 5.41
N LEU A 16 -19.64 2.41 5.84
CA LEU A 16 -18.62 1.36 5.77
C LEU A 16 -18.24 1.07 4.31
N LYS A 17 -19.22 0.92 3.41
CA LYS A 17 -18.97 0.71 1.97
C LYS A 17 -18.18 1.87 1.36
N LEU A 18 -18.61 3.11 1.63
CA LEU A 18 -17.94 4.32 1.16
C LEU A 18 -16.49 4.40 1.67
N SER A 19 -16.26 4.05 2.94
CA SER A 19 -14.92 4.06 3.53
C SER A 19 -13.97 3.06 2.85
N LYS A 20 -14.48 1.88 2.44
CA LYS A 20 -13.71 0.87 1.72
C LYS A 20 -13.31 1.37 0.33
N VAL A 21 -14.25 1.98 -0.40
CA VAL A 21 -13.98 2.56 -1.72
C VAL A 21 -12.95 3.68 -1.61
N ARG A 22 -13.15 4.64 -0.69
CA ARG A 22 -12.22 5.74 -0.46
C ARG A 22 -10.80 5.26 -0.14
N LYS A 23 -10.66 4.25 0.72
CA LYS A 23 -9.36 3.65 1.04
C LYS A 23 -8.71 3.00 -0.18
N LYS A 24 -9.47 2.20 -0.94
CA LYS A 24 -8.97 1.56 -2.16
C LYS A 24 -8.47 2.61 -3.16
N THR A 25 -9.29 3.60 -3.47
CA THR A 25 -8.90 4.69 -4.39
C THR A 25 -7.67 5.43 -3.90
N HIS A 26 -7.54 5.70 -2.59
CA HIS A 26 -6.35 6.34 -2.05
C HIS A 26 -5.09 5.50 -2.27
N TYR A 27 -5.12 4.20 -1.97
CA TYR A 27 -3.97 3.32 -2.21
C TYR A 27 -3.64 3.16 -3.69
N ASP A 28 -4.66 2.98 -4.53
CA ASP A 28 -4.49 2.84 -5.98
C ASP A 28 -3.96 4.14 -6.62
N SER A 29 -4.36 5.31 -6.10
CA SER A 29 -3.89 6.62 -6.61
C SER A 29 -2.44 6.98 -6.24
N VAL A 30 -1.90 6.36 -5.19
CA VAL A 30 -0.54 6.64 -4.69
C VAL A 30 0.46 5.61 -5.23
N ALA A 31 0.02 4.65 -6.03
CA ALA A 31 0.89 3.78 -6.80
C ALA A 31 1.54 4.60 -7.93
N THR A 32 2.58 5.37 -7.60
CA THR A 32 3.45 5.95 -8.62
C THR A 32 4.13 4.79 -9.34
N ASP A 33 3.90 4.69 -10.64
CA ASP A 33 4.56 3.71 -11.50
C ASP A 33 6.04 4.10 -11.65
N HIS A 34 6.88 3.43 -10.87
CA HIS A 34 8.33 3.62 -10.94
C HIS A 34 8.88 2.67 -12.01
N HIS A 35 8.96 3.16 -13.24
CA HIS A 35 9.50 2.41 -14.36
C HIS A 35 11.04 2.36 -14.35
N PHE A 36 11.61 1.35 -13.69
CA PHE A 36 13.05 1.12 -13.76
C PHE A 36 13.45 0.47 -15.09
N LYS A 37 14.60 0.88 -15.63
CA LYS A 37 15.22 0.30 -16.83
C LYS A 37 16.40 -0.58 -16.45
N LYS A 38 16.78 -1.48 -17.36
CA LYS A 38 17.99 -2.27 -17.19
C LYS A 38 19.20 -1.34 -17.04
N GLY A 39 19.98 -1.53 -15.97
CA GLY A 39 21.13 -0.70 -15.62
C GLY A 39 20.85 0.40 -14.59
N ASP A 40 19.58 0.65 -14.23
CA ASP A 40 19.26 1.62 -13.18
C ASP A 40 19.75 1.14 -11.82
N LEU A 41 20.24 2.09 -11.01
CA LEU A 41 20.64 1.85 -9.63
C LEU A 41 19.44 2.01 -8.69
N VAL A 42 19.12 0.95 -7.96
CA VAL A 42 17.97 0.89 -7.05
C VAL A 42 18.40 0.49 -5.65
N TRP A 43 17.76 1.07 -4.64
CA TRP A 43 17.94 0.68 -3.24
C TRP A 43 16.87 -0.33 -2.85
N VAL A 44 17.28 -1.49 -2.35
CA VAL A 44 16.33 -2.53 -1.93
C VAL A 44 16.09 -2.40 -0.43
N CYS A 45 14.92 -1.90 -0.06
CA CYS A 45 14.51 -1.86 1.34
C CYS A 45 13.81 -3.17 1.70
N ASN A 46 14.45 -4.00 2.54
CA ASN A 46 13.88 -5.23 3.05
C ASN A 46 13.29 -4.98 4.45
N PRO A 47 11.96 -4.80 4.59
CA PRO A 47 11.34 -4.67 5.90
C PRO A 47 11.37 -6.02 6.61
N LYS A 48 12.49 -6.35 7.26
CA LYS A 48 12.53 -7.46 8.23
C LYS A 48 11.67 -7.06 9.42
N GLN A 49 10.43 -7.53 9.44
CA GLN A 49 9.52 -7.28 10.55
C GLN A 49 10.03 -8.03 11.80
N ARG A 50 10.74 -7.31 12.68
CA ARG A 50 11.04 -7.81 14.02
C ARG A 50 9.78 -7.66 14.86
N ARG A 51 9.21 -8.79 15.32
CA ARG A 51 8.07 -8.78 16.25
C ARG A 51 8.42 -7.92 17.48
N GLY A 52 7.51 -7.05 17.89
CA GLY A 52 7.64 -6.22 19.09
C GLY A 52 8.33 -4.86 18.90
N LEU A 53 8.78 -4.50 17.69
CA LEU A 53 9.31 -3.15 17.40
C LEU A 53 8.32 -2.34 16.55
N SER A 54 8.25 -1.03 16.78
CA SER A 54 7.42 -0.13 15.98
C SER A 54 7.93 -0.06 14.52
N PRO A 55 7.04 0.02 13.50
CA PRO A 55 7.42 -0.04 12.09
C PRO A 55 8.34 1.10 11.58
N LYS A 56 8.52 2.18 12.34
CA LYS A 56 9.31 3.35 11.94
C LYS A 56 10.29 3.67 13.08
N PRO A 57 11.63 3.73 12.86
CA PRO A 57 12.28 4.35 11.70
C PRO A 57 13.51 3.60 11.14
N ARG A 58 13.60 2.26 11.21
CA ARG A 58 14.76 1.52 10.66
C ARG A 58 14.35 0.51 9.59
N GLN A 59 13.87 1.01 8.45
CA GLN A 59 13.93 0.21 7.23
C GLN A 59 15.38 0.21 6.77
N LYS A 60 16.04 -0.95 6.90
CA LYS A 60 17.36 -1.14 6.33
C LYS A 60 17.18 -1.22 4.83
N CYS A 61 17.69 -0.22 4.12
CA CYS A 61 17.85 -0.28 2.68
C CYS A 61 19.26 -0.79 2.41
N GLU A 62 19.35 -1.84 1.61
CA GLU A 62 20.57 -2.50 1.23
C GLU A 62 20.96 -1.98 -0.16
N GLY A 63 22.19 -1.46 -0.24
CA GLY A 63 22.98 -1.21 -1.45
C GLY A 63 22.33 -0.39 -2.59
N PRO A 64 23.15 0.04 -3.55
CA PRO A 64 22.67 0.27 -4.90
C PRO A 64 22.81 -1.04 -5.69
N TYR A 65 21.69 -1.66 -6.02
CA TYR A 65 21.62 -2.79 -6.95
C TYR A 65 21.39 -2.30 -8.36
N THR A 66 21.86 -3.04 -9.36
CA THR A 66 21.53 -2.77 -10.77
C THR A 66 20.37 -3.64 -11.22
N VAL A 67 19.39 -3.04 -11.88
CA VAL A 67 18.29 -3.79 -12.51
C VAL A 67 18.84 -4.55 -13.71
N VAL A 68 18.78 -5.88 -13.69
CA VAL A 68 19.30 -6.73 -14.77
C VAL A 68 18.25 -6.98 -15.85
N LYS A 69 16.98 -7.20 -15.46
CA LYS A 69 15.89 -7.46 -16.40
C LYS A 69 14.53 -7.31 -15.70
N LYS A 70 13.68 -6.45 -16.28
CA LYS A 70 12.25 -6.40 -15.94
C LYS A 70 11.55 -7.72 -16.31
N LEU A 71 10.96 -8.39 -15.32
CA LEU A 71 10.18 -9.61 -15.50
C LEU A 71 8.69 -9.27 -15.65
N ASN A 72 8.16 -8.35 -14.84
CA ASN A 72 6.77 -7.88 -14.85
C ASN A 72 6.73 -6.37 -14.55
N ASP A 73 5.56 -5.75 -14.59
CA ASP A 73 5.43 -4.33 -14.27
C ASP A 73 5.88 -3.97 -12.84
N VAL A 74 5.72 -4.93 -11.93
CA VAL A 74 6.08 -4.81 -10.51
C VAL A 74 7.44 -5.48 -10.18
N VAL A 75 7.96 -6.35 -11.06
CA VAL A 75 9.14 -7.18 -10.78
C VAL A 75 10.28 -6.84 -11.73
N TYR A 76 11.39 -6.36 -11.16
CA TYR A 76 12.58 -5.84 -11.85
C TYR A 76 13.83 -6.68 -11.58
#